data_AF-A0A3S3S530-F1
#
_entry.id   AF-A0A3S3S530-F1
#
_cell.length_a   1.000
_cell.length_b   1.000
_cell.length_c   1.000
_cell.angle_alpha   90.00
_cell.angle_beta   90.00
_cell.angle_gamma   90.00
#
_symmetry.space_group_name_H-M   'P 1'
#
loop_
_entity.id
_entity.type
_entity.pdbx_description
1 polymer ?
#
loop_
_entity_poly.entity_id
_entity_poly.type
_entity_poly.pdbx_seq_one_letter_code
_entity_poly.pdbx_strand_id
1 'polypeptide(L)'
;MSSNVSDLLQDIEEKEANAYKEVEVHKDIELNYDLGHLLASDTNPLNLKELRSNTNSFLQKLTRDNCQLVVNKLYALQSKVIDGFQVAQLPAPITLLPRSKPVPKPKPPTKWELFAKEKGIQKKKKEKLVWDDVAKEWKPRYGFKRINSERDDWLIEVPDNNTDPNVDLFAKKVEEKKERIAKNELQRLRNIARAQKLKIPGTGGVLPKLSDTKEELAKVVSLAKSSTASLGKFEETMKDEKPVKRTKKRKYGDNFGDVKAETEKSLEILDHIQNKNPKIDIDKAVNSLISTEEKE
;
A
#
# COMPACT_ATOMS: atom_id res chain seq x y z
N MET A 1 3.52 47.69 69.75
CA MET A 1 2.85 47.05 68.60
C MET A 1 3.92 46.39 67.74
N SER A 2 4.55 45.34 68.27
CA SER A 2 5.51 44.51 67.54
C SER A 2 4.78 43.19 67.31
N SER A 3 4.23 42.99 66.10
CA SER A 3 3.81 41.66 65.68
C SER A 3 5.04 40.76 65.71
N ASN A 4 5.05 39.79 66.62
CA ASN A 4 6.14 38.82 66.73
C ASN A 4 6.29 38.12 65.37
N VAL A 5 7.49 38.17 64.81
CA VAL A 5 7.80 37.56 63.52
C VAL A 5 7.48 36.06 63.52
N SER A 6 7.55 35.39 64.68
CA SER A 6 7.16 33.99 64.88
C SER A 6 5.70 33.71 64.56
N ASP A 7 4.80 34.59 65.02
CA ASP A 7 3.35 34.39 64.90
C ASP A 7 2.92 34.60 63.45
N LEU A 8 3.56 35.55 62.75
CA LEU A 8 3.39 35.75 61.31
C LEU A 8 3.91 34.55 60.50
N LEU A 9 5.02 33.94 60.90
CA LEU A 9 5.55 32.74 60.23
C LEU A 9 4.62 31.54 60.44
N GLN A 10 4.07 31.34 61.65
CA GLN A 10 3.09 30.29 61.91
C GLN A 10 1.80 30.49 61.11
N ASP A 11 1.27 31.72 61.04
CA ASP A 11 0.09 32.01 60.21
C ASP A 11 0.33 31.74 58.72
N ILE A 12 1.56 31.95 58.23
CA ILE A 12 1.95 31.64 56.85
C ILE A 12 2.04 30.13 56.66
N GLU A 13 2.71 29.40 57.56
CA GLU A 13 2.81 27.94 57.53
C GLU A 13 1.43 27.27 57.61
N GLU A 14 0.52 27.77 58.44
CA GLU A 14 -0.85 27.26 58.52
C GLU A 14 -1.65 27.53 57.25
N LYS A 15 -1.50 28.71 56.64
CA LYS A 15 -2.12 29.03 55.35
C LYS A 15 -1.58 28.17 54.22
N GLU A 16 -0.27 27.96 54.17
CA GLU A 16 0.36 27.07 53.21
C GLU A 16 -0.11 25.63 53.42
N ALA A 17 -0.10 25.13 54.66
CA ALA A 17 -0.60 23.80 55.00
C ALA A 17 -2.08 23.63 54.63
N ASN A 18 -2.91 24.65 54.82
CA ASN A 18 -4.33 24.61 54.42
C ASN A 18 -4.50 24.63 52.89
N ALA A 19 -3.65 25.34 52.15
CA ALA A 19 -3.63 25.29 50.70
C ALA A 19 -3.22 23.89 50.18
N TYR A 20 -2.23 23.24 50.80
CA TYR A 20 -1.84 21.86 50.46
C TYR A 20 -2.94 20.84 50.79
N LYS A 21 -3.72 21.04 51.87
CA LYS A 21 -4.88 20.19 52.20
C LYS A 21 -5.97 20.21 51.11
N GLU A 22 -6.09 21.27 50.30
CA GLU A 22 -7.05 21.29 49.19
C GLU A 22 -6.63 20.39 48.01
N VAL A 23 -5.33 20.10 47.90
CA VAL A 23 -4.71 19.32 46.83
C VAL A 23 -4.71 17.82 47.14
N GLU A 24 -4.61 17.45 48.41
CA GLU A 24 -4.67 16.07 48.86
C GLU A 24 -6.13 15.59 48.98
N VAL A 25 -6.48 14.56 48.22
CA VAL A 25 -7.81 13.96 48.21
C VAL A 25 -7.70 12.54 48.72
N HIS A 26 -8.30 12.27 49.88
CA HIS A 26 -8.35 10.93 50.45
C HIS A 26 -9.60 10.19 49.97
N LYS A 27 -9.42 8.94 49.54
CA LYS A 27 -10.48 8.01 49.16
C LYS A 27 -10.21 6.65 49.80
N ASP A 28 -11.28 5.91 50.07
CA ASP A 28 -11.18 4.59 50.70
C ASP A 28 -10.43 3.58 49.81
N ILE A 29 -10.67 3.63 48.50
CA ILE A 29 -9.99 2.81 47.49
C ILE A 29 -9.22 3.74 46.55
N GLU A 30 -7.95 3.41 46.30
CA GLU A 30 -7.11 4.11 45.32
C GLU A 30 -7.64 3.91 43.90
N LEU A 31 -7.46 4.93 43.05
CA LEU A 31 -7.88 4.86 41.65
C LEU A 31 -6.92 4.01 40.82
N ASN A 32 -7.47 3.35 39.80
CA ASN A 32 -6.65 2.72 38.77
C ASN A 32 -6.29 3.76 37.70
N TYR A 33 -5.00 3.99 37.49
CA TYR A 33 -4.50 4.99 36.54
C TYR A 33 -3.97 4.35 35.25
N ASP A 34 -4.36 4.92 34.11
CA ASP A 34 -3.71 4.73 32.81
C ASP A 34 -3.25 6.09 32.29
N LEU A 35 -2.08 6.52 32.77
CA LEU A 35 -1.50 7.83 32.45
C LEU A 35 -1.18 7.97 30.95
N GLY A 36 -0.98 6.87 30.22
CA GLY A 36 -0.78 6.91 28.77
C GLY A 36 -2.01 7.39 28.01
N HIS A 37 -3.22 7.09 28.53
CA HIS A 37 -4.48 7.60 28.02
C HIS A 37 -5.07 8.76 28.86
N LEU A 38 -4.32 9.27 29.84
CA LEU A 38 -4.80 10.27 30.81
C LEU A 38 -6.12 9.85 31.49
N LEU A 39 -6.26 8.54 31.74
CA LEU A 39 -7.48 7.93 32.27
C LEU A 39 -7.28 7.55 33.73
N ALA A 40 -8.31 7.77 34.54
CA ALA A 40 -8.40 7.19 35.88
C ALA A 40 -9.78 6.55 36.08
N SER A 41 -9.77 5.33 36.61
CA SER A 41 -10.98 4.57 36.93
C SER A 41 -11.17 4.54 38.44
N ASP A 42 -12.26 5.15 38.87
CA ASP A 42 -12.69 5.19 40.26
C ASP A 42 -13.65 4.03 40.53
N THR A 43 -13.23 3.09 41.38
CA THR A 43 -14.02 1.91 41.77
C THR A 43 -14.79 2.11 43.08
N ASN A 44 -14.73 3.30 43.68
CA ASN A 44 -15.45 3.60 44.91
C ASN A 44 -16.97 3.62 44.69
N PRO A 45 -17.77 3.16 45.68
CA PRO A 45 -19.22 3.16 45.57
C PRO A 45 -19.79 4.58 45.57
N LEU A 46 -20.80 4.83 44.73
CA LEU A 46 -21.46 6.13 44.63
C LEU A 46 -22.61 6.25 45.64
N ASN A 47 -22.72 7.40 46.30
CA ASN A 47 -23.88 7.71 47.15
C ASN A 47 -25.11 8.06 46.28
N LEU A 48 -25.94 7.04 46.01
CA LEU A 48 -27.10 7.17 45.13
C LEU A 48 -28.16 8.18 45.61
N LYS A 49 -28.26 8.44 46.92
CA LYS A 49 -29.23 9.39 47.47
C LYS A 49 -28.82 10.82 47.13
N GLU A 50 -27.56 11.15 47.38
CA GLU A 50 -27.01 12.47 47.08
C GLU A 50 -26.99 12.74 45.57
N LEU A 51 -26.57 11.74 44.79
CA LEU A 51 -26.56 11.81 43.33
C LEU A 51 -27.95 12.13 42.76
N ARG A 52 -29.03 11.61 43.35
CA ARG A 52 -30.41 11.90 42.90
C ARG A 52 -30.91 13.27 43.35
N SER A 53 -30.53 13.70 44.54
CA SER A 53 -30.98 15.00 45.09
C SER A 53 -30.32 16.19 44.39
N ASN A 54 -29.02 16.11 44.13
CA ASN A 54 -28.18 17.22 43.71
C ASN A 54 -27.14 16.73 42.69
N THR A 55 -27.63 16.26 41.54
CA THR A 55 -26.82 15.55 40.54
C THR A 55 -25.59 16.33 40.10
N ASN A 56 -25.77 17.58 39.67
CA ASN A 56 -24.68 18.37 39.07
C ASN A 56 -23.58 18.72 40.07
N SER A 57 -23.96 19.15 41.28
CA SER A 57 -22.98 19.53 42.29
C SER A 57 -22.25 18.31 42.87
N PHE A 58 -22.95 17.17 43.02
CA PHE A 58 -22.32 15.91 43.40
C PHE A 58 -21.31 15.45 42.35
N LEU A 59 -21.70 15.41 41.07
CA LEU A 59 -20.82 15.00 39.97
C LEU A 59 -19.61 15.95 39.84
N GLN A 60 -19.82 17.26 39.95
CA GLN A 60 -18.72 18.23 39.88
C GLN A 60 -17.71 18.06 41.03
N LYS A 61 -18.18 17.81 42.25
CA LYS A 61 -17.29 17.53 43.40
C LYS A 61 -16.50 16.24 43.16
N LEU A 62 -17.19 15.17 42.78
CA LEU A 62 -16.56 13.87 42.51
C LEU A 62 -15.53 13.94 41.38
N THR A 63 -15.85 14.64 40.29
CA THR A 63 -14.91 14.80 39.17
C THR A 63 -13.75 15.72 39.52
N ARG A 64 -13.97 16.81 40.29
CA ARG A 64 -12.88 17.65 40.82
C ARG A 64 -11.88 16.81 41.61
N ASP A 65 -12.39 16.00 42.54
CA ASP A 65 -11.59 15.11 43.38
C ASP A 65 -10.75 14.13 42.54
N ASN A 66 -11.38 13.48 41.57
CA ASN A 66 -10.71 12.53 40.66
C ASN A 66 -9.68 13.20 39.75
N CYS A 67 -10.02 14.36 39.19
CA CYS A 67 -9.10 15.14 38.34
C CYS A 67 -7.89 15.61 39.14
N GLN A 68 -8.06 16.05 40.39
CA GLN A 68 -6.95 16.46 41.24
C GLN A 68 -5.94 15.32 41.42
N LEU A 69 -6.42 14.10 41.69
CA LEU A 69 -5.56 12.92 41.82
C LEU A 69 -4.81 12.59 40.52
N VAL A 70 -5.46 12.72 39.36
CA VAL A 70 -4.79 12.51 38.05
C VAL A 70 -3.71 13.56 37.82
N VAL A 71 -4.02 14.83 38.06
CA VAL A 71 -3.07 15.94 37.92
C VAL A 71 -1.87 15.75 38.85
N ASN A 72 -2.09 15.37 40.11
CA ASN A 72 -1.01 15.09 41.06
C ASN A 72 -0.06 14.00 40.53
N LYS A 73 -0.59 12.93 39.92
CA LYS A 73 0.24 11.88 39.30
C LYS A 73 0.97 12.37 38.05
N LEU A 74 0.36 13.24 37.24
CA LEU A 74 1.00 13.81 36.05
C LEU A 74 2.17 14.72 36.40
N TYR A 75 2.03 15.56 37.42
CA TYR A 75 3.12 16.43 37.88
C TYR A 75 4.25 15.68 38.56
N ALA A 76 4.01 14.45 39.04
CA ALA A 76 5.05 13.57 39.54
C ALA A 76 5.89 12.89 38.44
N LEU A 77 5.48 12.97 37.16
CA LEU A 77 6.23 12.38 36.05
C LEU A 77 7.48 13.19 35.70
N GLN A 78 8.45 12.52 35.08
CA GLN A 78 9.67 13.17 34.60
C GLN A 78 9.34 14.20 33.51
N SER A 79 9.77 15.45 33.72
CA SER A 79 9.65 16.51 32.72
C SER A 79 10.90 16.61 31.85
N LYS A 80 10.72 16.78 30.55
CA LYS A 80 11.78 17.01 29.57
C LYS A 80 11.53 18.32 28.82
N VAL A 81 12.58 19.06 28.54
CA VAL A 81 12.49 20.25 27.68
C VAL A 81 12.69 19.83 26.22
N ILE A 82 11.70 20.10 25.37
CA ILE A 82 11.73 19.84 23.93
C ILE A 82 11.34 21.16 23.24
N ASP A 83 12.17 21.65 22.33
CA ASP A 83 11.96 22.90 21.58
C ASP A 83 11.64 24.13 22.45
N GLY A 84 12.21 24.17 23.67
CA GLY A 84 11.98 25.25 24.65
C GLY A 84 10.73 25.08 25.52
N PHE A 85 9.93 24.04 25.31
CA PHE A 85 8.74 23.74 26.12
C PHE A 85 9.02 22.62 27.11
N GLN A 86 8.55 22.77 28.36
CA GLN A 86 8.59 21.72 29.37
C GLN A 86 7.43 20.75 29.14
N VAL A 87 7.74 19.50 28.84
CA VAL A 87 6.76 18.45 28.51
C VAL A 87 6.96 17.27 29.46
N ALA A 88 5.85 16.74 30.00
CA ALA A 88 5.90 15.52 30.82
C ALA A 88 6.03 14.27 29.94
N GLN A 89 6.91 13.33 30.32
CA GLN A 89 7.06 12.07 29.62
C GLN A 89 6.00 11.05 30.11
N LEU A 90 4.97 10.84 29.32
CA LEU A 90 3.92 9.86 29.62
C LEU A 90 4.42 8.41 29.43
N PRO A 91 3.99 7.47 30.28
CA PRO A 91 4.28 6.05 30.10
C PRO A 91 3.51 5.45 28.91
N ALA A 92 3.89 4.24 28.50
CA ALA A 92 3.15 3.50 27.49
C ALA A 92 1.71 3.21 27.98
N PRO A 93 0.69 3.35 27.13
CA PRO A 93 -0.70 3.12 27.54
C PRO A 93 -0.95 1.67 27.93
N ILE A 94 -1.71 1.46 29.02
CA ILE A 94 -1.99 0.13 29.58
C ILE A 94 -3.23 -0.50 28.93
N THR A 95 -4.24 0.32 28.66
CA THR A 95 -5.50 -0.15 28.08
C THR A 95 -5.31 -0.57 26.62
N LEU A 96 -5.48 -1.86 26.33
CA LEU A 96 -5.34 -2.39 24.98
C LEU A 96 -6.58 -2.03 24.14
N LEU A 97 -6.42 -1.10 23.21
CA LEU A 97 -7.47 -0.72 22.26
C LEU A 97 -7.37 -1.54 20.97
N PRO A 98 -8.51 -1.93 20.37
CA PRO A 98 -8.50 -2.63 19.09
C PRO A 98 -7.96 -1.73 17.97
N ARG A 99 -7.15 -2.29 17.07
CA ARG A 99 -6.64 -1.56 15.91
C ARG A 99 -7.76 -1.31 14.90
N SER A 100 -7.77 -0.12 14.29
CA SER A 100 -8.65 0.19 13.16
C SER A 100 -8.35 -0.67 11.92
N LYS A 101 -7.07 -0.92 11.63
CA LYS A 101 -6.62 -1.71 10.48
C LYS A 101 -5.89 -2.98 10.94
N PRO A 102 -6.02 -4.08 10.19
CA PRO A 102 -5.24 -5.29 10.46
C PRO A 102 -3.74 -5.00 10.38
N VAL A 103 -2.96 -5.83 11.03
CA VAL A 103 -1.50 -5.76 10.94
C VAL A 103 -1.10 -5.94 9.46
N PRO A 104 -0.22 -5.08 8.91
CA PRO A 104 0.23 -5.22 7.54
C PRO A 104 0.83 -6.61 7.33
N LYS A 105 0.29 -7.35 6.36
CA LYS A 105 0.80 -8.69 6.03
C LYS A 105 2.24 -8.55 5.49
N PRO A 106 3.14 -9.48 5.84
CA PRO A 106 4.47 -9.47 5.24
C PRO A 106 4.34 -9.58 3.72
N LYS A 107 5.18 -8.82 3.00
CA LYS A 107 5.16 -8.84 1.53
C LYS A 107 5.51 -10.25 1.05
N PRO A 108 4.73 -10.85 0.15
CA PRO A 108 5.07 -12.15 -0.40
C PRO A 108 6.38 -12.04 -1.20
N PRO A 109 7.27 -13.04 -1.11
CA PRO A 109 8.54 -13.00 -1.82
C PRO A 109 8.32 -13.03 -3.34
N THR A 110 9.09 -12.21 -4.05
CA THR A 110 9.11 -12.20 -5.52
C THR A 110 9.79 -13.45 -6.07
N LYS A 111 9.57 -13.76 -7.36
CA LYS A 111 10.23 -14.92 -8.00
C LYS A 111 11.75 -14.84 -7.92
N TRP A 112 12.32 -13.65 -8.03
CA TRP A 112 13.75 -13.43 -7.92
C TRP A 112 14.26 -13.64 -6.49
N GLU A 113 13.51 -13.22 -5.47
CA GLU A 113 13.89 -13.46 -4.07
C GLU A 113 13.82 -14.93 -3.69
N LEU A 114 12.82 -15.66 -4.20
CA LEU A 114 12.76 -17.13 -4.07
C LEU A 114 13.99 -17.78 -4.69
N PHE A 115 14.31 -17.42 -5.94
CA PHE A 115 15.50 -17.93 -6.63
C PHE A 115 16.80 -17.55 -5.91
N ALA A 116 16.93 -16.31 -5.46
CA ALA A 116 18.10 -15.83 -4.73
C ALA A 116 18.28 -16.58 -3.41
N LYS A 117 17.19 -16.86 -2.69
CA LYS A 117 17.21 -17.67 -1.46
C LYS A 117 17.61 -19.11 -1.75
N GLU A 118 17.05 -19.74 -2.78
CA GLU A 118 17.40 -21.11 -3.21
C GLU A 118 18.88 -21.24 -3.62
N LYS A 119 19.42 -20.21 -4.28
CA LYS A 119 20.82 -20.16 -4.71
C LYS A 119 21.79 -19.60 -3.67
N GLY A 120 21.30 -19.16 -2.51
CA GLY A 120 22.13 -18.52 -1.48
C GLY A 120 22.75 -17.18 -1.93
N ILE A 121 22.15 -16.50 -2.91
CA ILE A 121 22.62 -15.21 -3.41
C ILE A 121 22.29 -14.13 -2.37
N GLN A 122 23.32 -13.59 -1.72
CA GLN A 122 23.17 -12.52 -0.75
C GLN A 122 23.10 -11.15 -1.45
N LYS A 123 22.19 -10.30 -0.99
CA LYS A 123 22.05 -8.92 -1.48
C LYS A 123 23.20 -8.06 -0.94
N LYS A 124 24.14 -7.67 -1.81
CA LYS A 124 25.21 -6.72 -1.49
C LYS A 124 24.78 -5.28 -1.80
N LYS A 125 25.17 -4.34 -0.93
CA LYS A 125 25.03 -2.90 -1.22
C LYS A 125 25.93 -2.53 -2.38
N LYS A 126 25.38 -1.86 -3.40
CA LYS A 126 26.16 -1.30 -4.51
C LYS A 126 26.42 0.18 -4.24
N GLU A 127 27.65 0.62 -4.50
CA GLU A 127 28.03 2.03 -4.36
C GLU A 127 27.41 2.89 -5.45
N LYS A 128 27.11 4.15 -5.07
CA LYS A 128 26.50 5.14 -5.96
C LYS A 128 27.50 5.68 -6.98
N LEU A 129 28.75 5.87 -6.57
CA LEU A 129 29.85 6.33 -7.42
C LEU A 129 30.68 5.12 -7.83
N VAL A 130 31.14 5.12 -9.07
CA VAL A 130 32.01 4.11 -9.67
C VAL A 130 33.13 4.86 -10.38
N TRP A 131 34.36 4.43 -10.15
CA TRP A 131 35.52 4.98 -10.83
C TRP A 131 35.46 4.65 -12.32
N ASP A 132 35.59 5.67 -13.16
CA ASP A 132 35.70 5.53 -14.62
C ASP A 132 37.18 5.60 -15.01
N ASP A 133 37.73 4.48 -15.48
CA ASP A 133 39.16 4.37 -15.83
C ASP A 133 39.56 5.28 -17.01
N VAL A 134 38.61 5.59 -17.91
CA VAL A 134 38.87 6.42 -19.09
C VAL A 134 38.91 7.89 -18.71
N ALA A 135 37.90 8.35 -17.98
CA ALA A 135 37.81 9.74 -17.53
C ALA A 135 38.67 10.04 -16.30
N LYS A 136 39.16 9.01 -15.60
CA LYS A 136 39.86 9.11 -14.29
C LYS A 136 39.08 9.93 -13.27
N GLU A 137 37.76 9.73 -13.25
CA GLU A 137 36.83 10.44 -12.38
C GLU A 137 35.81 9.49 -11.75
N TRP A 138 35.34 9.84 -10.56
CA TRP A 138 34.22 9.14 -9.92
C TRP A 138 32.90 9.57 -10.56
N LYS A 139 32.29 8.69 -11.34
CA LYS A 139 30.99 8.93 -11.98
C LYS A 139 29.87 8.17 -11.28
N PRO A 140 28.65 8.71 -11.25
CA PRO A 140 27.52 8.00 -10.68
C PRO A 140 27.17 6.74 -11.52
N ARG A 141 26.72 5.67 -10.87
CA ARG A 141 26.29 4.43 -11.53
C ARG A 141 24.99 4.60 -12.33
N TYR A 142 24.15 5.54 -11.94
CA TYR A 142 22.87 5.86 -12.58
C TYR A 142 22.56 7.35 -12.39
N GLY A 143 21.70 7.93 -13.25
CA GLY A 143 21.32 9.33 -13.20
C GLY A 143 22.11 10.22 -14.19
N PHE A 144 22.20 11.52 -13.89
CA PHE A 144 22.91 12.49 -14.71
C PHE A 144 24.42 12.23 -14.72
N LYS A 145 25.07 12.36 -15.88
CA LYS A 145 26.51 12.06 -16.09
C LYS A 145 26.94 10.69 -15.58
N ARG A 146 26.06 9.69 -15.68
CA ARG A 146 26.36 8.33 -15.24
C ARG A 146 27.47 7.69 -16.06
N ILE A 147 28.15 6.72 -15.46
CA ILE A 147 29.09 5.84 -16.16
C ILE A 147 28.37 5.09 -17.30
N ASN A 148 29.03 4.90 -18.44
CA ASN A 148 28.51 4.30 -19.68
C ASN A 148 27.22 4.98 -20.16
N SER A 149 27.30 6.28 -20.42
CA SER A 149 26.18 7.04 -20.98
C SER A 149 26.10 6.81 -22.49
N GLU A 150 24.91 6.49 -22.99
CA GLU A 150 24.66 6.20 -24.42
C GLU A 150 24.94 7.41 -25.34
N ARG A 151 25.08 8.61 -24.77
CA ARG A 151 25.38 9.84 -25.50
C ARG A 151 26.88 10.09 -25.68
N ASP A 152 27.70 9.43 -24.87
CA ASP A 152 29.16 9.60 -24.92
C ASP A 152 29.80 8.69 -25.99
N ASP A 153 29.09 7.62 -26.40
CA ASP A 153 29.48 6.73 -27.49
C ASP A 153 29.30 7.47 -28.84
N TRP A 154 30.37 8.03 -29.39
CA TRP A 154 30.36 8.71 -30.69
C TRP A 154 30.56 7.77 -31.89
N LEU A 155 31.02 6.54 -31.65
CA LEU A 155 31.27 5.51 -32.66
C LEU A 155 30.86 4.14 -32.12
N ILE A 156 30.21 3.33 -32.95
CA ILE A 156 29.93 1.92 -32.68
C ILE A 156 30.57 1.11 -33.80
N GLU A 157 31.52 0.24 -33.46
CA GLU A 157 32.11 -0.71 -34.40
C GLU A 157 31.03 -1.72 -34.84
N VAL A 158 30.90 -1.90 -36.16
CA VAL A 158 29.99 -2.89 -36.75
C VAL A 158 30.69 -4.25 -36.64
N PRO A 159 30.07 -5.26 -36.00
CA PRO A 159 30.67 -6.59 -35.93
C PRO A 159 30.83 -7.18 -37.34
N ASP A 160 31.97 -7.82 -37.63
CA ASP A 160 32.28 -8.45 -38.92
C ASP A 160 31.28 -9.56 -39.34
N ASN A 161 30.44 -10.01 -38.42
CA ASN A 161 29.38 -10.98 -38.67
C ASN A 161 28.15 -10.31 -39.29
N ASN A 162 28.10 -10.36 -40.62
CA ASN A 162 26.91 -10.29 -41.51
C ASN A 162 25.68 -9.56 -40.93
N THR A 163 25.88 -8.33 -40.49
CA THR A 163 24.80 -7.43 -40.09
C THR A 163 24.48 -6.59 -41.31
N ASP A 164 23.21 -6.58 -41.72
CA ASP A 164 22.72 -5.78 -42.85
C ASP A 164 23.31 -4.36 -42.77
N PRO A 165 24.11 -3.92 -43.77
CA PRO A 165 24.82 -2.63 -43.75
C PRO A 165 23.89 -1.41 -43.62
N ASN A 166 22.59 -1.62 -43.81
CA ASN A 166 21.57 -0.59 -43.83
C ASN A 166 20.85 -0.41 -42.48
N VAL A 167 21.32 -1.06 -41.40
CA VAL A 167 20.67 -0.99 -40.09
C VAL A 167 21.45 -0.14 -39.10
N ASP A 168 20.79 0.87 -38.56
CA ASP A 168 21.35 1.75 -37.53
C ASP A 168 21.53 1.01 -36.19
N LEU A 169 22.79 0.86 -35.77
CA LEU A 169 23.17 0.21 -34.51
C LEU A 169 22.82 1.05 -33.28
N PHE A 170 22.76 2.39 -33.40
CA PHE A 170 22.34 3.24 -32.30
C PHE A 170 20.84 3.07 -32.01
N ALA A 171 20.02 3.05 -33.06
CA ALA A 171 18.58 2.78 -32.94
C ALA A 171 18.33 1.40 -32.30
N LYS A 172 19.03 0.35 -32.77
CA LYS A 172 18.97 -1.00 -32.18
C LYS A 172 19.28 -1.01 -30.67
N LYS A 173 20.38 -0.37 -30.24
CA LYS A 173 20.73 -0.26 -28.80
C LYS A 173 19.62 0.40 -27.98
N VAL A 174 18.98 1.44 -28.52
CA VAL A 174 17.86 2.13 -27.86
C VAL A 174 16.63 1.22 -27.74
N GLU A 175 16.31 0.48 -28.80
CA GLU A 175 15.21 -0.49 -28.82
C GLU A 175 15.45 -1.62 -27.82
N GLU A 176 16.62 -2.26 -27.83
CA GLU A 176 16.99 -3.31 -26.88
C GLU A 176 16.88 -2.83 -25.41
N LYS A 177 17.26 -1.58 -25.15
CA LYS A 177 17.09 -0.97 -23.83
C LYS A 177 15.62 -0.80 -23.46
N LYS A 178 14.79 -0.28 -24.37
CA LYS A 178 13.34 -0.14 -24.17
C LYS A 178 12.71 -1.51 -23.91
N GLU A 179 13.08 -2.53 -24.68
CA GLU A 179 12.61 -3.90 -24.50
C GLU A 179 13.01 -4.46 -23.14
N ARG A 180 14.26 -4.25 -22.70
CA ARG A 180 14.70 -4.69 -21.37
C ARG A 180 13.94 -3.99 -20.24
N ILE A 181 13.64 -2.70 -20.39
CA ILE A 181 12.81 -1.95 -19.44
C ILE A 181 11.39 -2.50 -19.43
N ALA A 182 10.77 -2.69 -20.60
CA ALA A 182 9.43 -3.25 -20.73
C ALA A 182 9.35 -4.67 -20.14
N LYS A 183 10.37 -5.50 -20.37
CA LYS A 183 10.48 -6.85 -19.80
C LYS A 183 10.55 -6.82 -18.27
N ASN A 184 11.27 -5.86 -17.69
CA ASN A 184 11.34 -5.68 -16.23
C ASN A 184 9.97 -5.27 -15.68
N GLU A 185 9.30 -4.29 -16.30
CA GLU A 185 7.98 -3.85 -15.85
C GLU A 185 6.93 -4.95 -15.97
N LEU A 186 6.98 -5.72 -17.05
CA LEU A 186 6.14 -6.89 -17.24
C LEU A 186 6.37 -7.94 -16.14
N GLN A 187 7.63 -8.21 -15.77
CA GLN A 187 7.96 -9.09 -14.65
C GLN A 187 7.48 -8.55 -13.30
N ARG A 188 7.57 -7.24 -13.07
CA ARG A 188 7.03 -6.56 -11.89
C ARG A 188 5.52 -6.76 -11.80
N LEU A 189 4.78 -6.45 -12.86
CA LEU A 189 3.33 -6.64 -12.94
C LEU A 189 2.92 -8.10 -12.71
N ARG A 190 3.65 -9.06 -13.28
CA ARG A 190 3.44 -10.49 -13.02
C ARG A 190 3.64 -10.87 -11.56
N ASN A 191 4.62 -10.28 -10.87
CA ASN A 191 4.86 -10.53 -9.45
C ASN A 191 3.76 -9.92 -8.58
N ILE A 192 3.30 -8.71 -8.91
CA ILE A 192 2.17 -8.04 -8.22
C ILE A 192 0.89 -8.87 -8.40
N ALA A 193 0.57 -9.29 -9.62
CA ALA A 193 -0.60 -10.12 -9.87
C ALA A 193 -0.55 -11.47 -9.13
N ARG A 194 0.62 -12.10 -9.04
CA ARG A 194 0.80 -13.32 -8.21
C ARG A 194 0.58 -13.04 -6.73
N ALA A 195 1.08 -11.92 -6.24
CA ALA A 195 0.90 -11.50 -4.84
C ALA A 195 -0.57 -11.26 -4.49
N GLN A 196 -1.32 -10.63 -5.41
CA GLN A 196 -2.74 -10.33 -5.27
C GLN A 196 -3.66 -11.49 -5.70
N LYS A 197 -3.10 -12.60 -6.21
CA LYS A 197 -3.84 -13.75 -6.78
C LYS A 197 -4.83 -13.34 -7.89
N LEU A 198 -4.54 -12.28 -8.63
CA LEU A 198 -5.36 -11.83 -9.75
C LEU A 198 -5.16 -12.75 -10.97
N LYS A 199 -6.26 -13.13 -11.62
CA LYS A 199 -6.23 -13.90 -12.87
C LYS A 199 -5.96 -12.93 -14.04
N ILE A 200 -4.74 -12.87 -14.53
CA ILE A 200 -4.40 -12.05 -15.70
C ILE A 200 -4.88 -12.77 -16.98
N PRO A 201 -5.83 -12.23 -17.75
CA PRO A 201 -6.23 -12.80 -19.03
C PRO A 201 -5.07 -12.73 -20.05
N GLY A 202 -4.84 -13.80 -20.80
CA GLY A 202 -3.79 -13.84 -21.84
C GLY A 202 -2.36 -14.15 -21.37
N THR A 203 -2.11 -14.26 -20.06
CA THR A 203 -0.83 -14.78 -19.51
C THR A 203 -1.01 -16.02 -18.62
N GLY A 204 -2.11 -16.75 -18.84
CA GLY A 204 -2.22 -18.15 -18.48
C GLY A 204 -1.29 -19.01 -19.34
N GLY A 205 0.02 -18.86 -19.11
CA GLY A 205 1.06 -19.81 -19.49
C GLY A 205 1.23 -20.10 -20.97
N VAL A 206 2.40 -19.75 -21.52
CA VAL A 206 2.98 -20.48 -22.66
C VAL A 206 3.04 -21.99 -22.38
N LEU A 207 2.99 -22.40 -21.10
CA LEU A 207 2.43 -23.68 -20.69
C LEU A 207 1.63 -23.46 -19.39
N PRO A 208 0.35 -23.87 -19.31
CA PRO A 208 -0.28 -24.10 -18.02
C PRO A 208 0.55 -25.12 -17.25
N LYS A 209 0.75 -24.90 -15.94
CA LYS A 209 1.13 -26.03 -15.09
C LYS A 209 0.05 -27.10 -15.30
N LEU A 210 0.43 -28.37 -15.45
CA LEU A 210 -0.51 -29.49 -15.31
C LEU A 210 -1.24 -29.26 -13.99
N SER A 211 -2.43 -28.72 -14.07
CA SER A 211 -3.32 -28.57 -12.95
C SER A 211 -4.25 -29.76 -12.99
N ASP A 212 -4.56 -30.31 -11.83
CA ASP A 212 -5.32 -31.55 -11.70
C ASP A 212 -6.80 -31.39 -12.11
N THR A 213 -7.20 -30.20 -12.56
CA THR A 213 -8.59 -29.91 -12.94
C THR A 213 -8.84 -30.25 -14.40
N LYS A 214 -9.85 -31.08 -14.63
CA LYS A 214 -10.27 -31.56 -15.95
C LYS A 214 -10.55 -30.43 -16.95
N GLU A 215 -11.08 -29.30 -16.48
CA GLU A 215 -11.41 -28.15 -17.34
C GLU A 215 -10.18 -27.39 -17.83
N GLU A 216 -9.16 -27.27 -16.99
CA GLU A 216 -7.91 -26.62 -17.38
C GLU A 216 -7.14 -27.50 -18.35
N LEU A 217 -7.06 -28.82 -18.09
CA LEU A 217 -6.49 -29.81 -19.02
C LEU A 217 -7.16 -29.75 -20.40
N ALA A 218 -8.49 -29.70 -20.45
CA ALA A 218 -9.23 -29.57 -21.71
C ALA A 218 -8.88 -28.27 -22.46
N LYS A 219 -8.66 -27.15 -21.75
CA LYS A 219 -8.21 -25.88 -22.34
C LYS A 219 -6.79 -26.00 -22.90
N VAL A 220 -5.87 -26.67 -22.18
CA VAL A 220 -4.50 -26.90 -22.67
C VAL A 220 -4.50 -27.66 -23.98
N VAL A 221 -5.24 -28.77 -24.03
CA VAL A 221 -5.36 -29.62 -25.22
C VAL A 221 -5.92 -28.81 -26.39
N SER A 222 -6.96 -27.99 -26.16
CA SER A 222 -7.51 -27.13 -27.21
C SER A 222 -6.52 -26.09 -27.74
N LEU A 223 -5.67 -25.53 -26.87
CA LEU A 223 -4.65 -24.55 -27.23
C LEU A 223 -3.49 -25.18 -27.99
N ALA A 224 -3.05 -26.37 -27.56
CA ALA A 224 -2.00 -27.14 -28.23
C ALA A 224 -2.37 -27.45 -29.69
N LYS A 225 -3.62 -27.89 -29.93
CA LYS A 225 -4.15 -28.14 -31.28
C LYS A 225 -4.21 -26.90 -32.17
N SER A 226 -4.54 -25.74 -31.61
CA SER A 226 -4.45 -24.49 -32.39
C SER A 226 -3.01 -24.06 -32.70
N SER A 227 -2.05 -24.49 -31.88
CA SER A 227 -0.64 -24.12 -32.04
C SER A 227 0.06 -24.99 -33.10
N THR A 228 -0.26 -26.29 -33.18
CA THR A 228 0.26 -27.19 -34.23
C THR A 228 -0.22 -26.79 -35.64
N ALA A 229 -1.42 -26.21 -35.74
CA ALA A 229 -1.94 -25.65 -36.99
C ALA A 229 -1.03 -24.58 -37.65
N SER A 230 -0.22 -23.86 -36.87
CA SER A 230 0.62 -22.77 -37.39
C SER A 230 1.79 -23.22 -38.29
N LEU A 231 2.18 -24.50 -38.20
CA LEU A 231 3.24 -25.11 -39.03
C LEU A 231 2.67 -25.97 -40.18
N GLY A 232 1.36 -25.90 -40.43
CA GLY A 232 0.70 -26.66 -41.51
C GLY A 232 0.58 -28.17 -41.26
N LYS A 233 1.01 -28.67 -40.08
CA LYS A 233 0.80 -30.04 -39.62
C LYS A 233 -0.30 -30.07 -38.57
N PHE A 234 -1.48 -30.53 -38.96
CA PHE A 234 -2.61 -30.68 -38.05
C PHE A 234 -2.56 -32.04 -37.35
N GLU A 235 -2.71 -32.07 -36.03
CA GLU A 235 -2.94 -33.32 -35.31
C GLU A 235 -4.30 -33.91 -35.67
N GLU A 236 -4.36 -35.23 -35.86
CA GLU A 236 -5.60 -35.94 -36.14
C GLU A 236 -6.58 -35.85 -34.95
N THR A 237 -7.88 -35.75 -35.25
CA THR A 237 -8.93 -35.77 -34.23
C THR A 237 -9.21 -37.21 -33.81
N MET A 238 -9.09 -37.51 -32.52
CA MET A 238 -9.41 -38.84 -31.98
C MET A 238 -10.93 -39.07 -31.98
N LYS A 239 -11.37 -40.33 -32.09
CA LYS A 239 -12.80 -40.70 -32.29
C LYS A 239 -13.77 -40.17 -31.22
N ASP A 240 -13.33 -40.05 -29.97
CA ASP A 240 -14.18 -39.59 -28.85
C ASP A 240 -13.83 -38.17 -28.36
N GLU A 241 -13.07 -37.42 -29.14
CA GLU A 241 -12.65 -36.09 -28.75
C GLU A 241 -13.76 -35.06 -28.97
N LYS A 242 -14.08 -34.29 -27.92
CA LYS A 242 -15.09 -33.24 -28.02
C LYS A 242 -14.58 -32.11 -28.93
N PRO A 243 -15.34 -31.68 -29.95
CA PRO A 243 -14.92 -30.61 -30.83
C PRO A 243 -14.74 -29.30 -30.04
N VAL A 244 -13.62 -28.61 -30.29
CA VAL A 244 -13.37 -27.29 -29.68
C VAL A 244 -14.42 -26.31 -30.18
N LYS A 245 -15.20 -25.73 -29.26
CA LYS A 245 -16.13 -24.65 -29.58
C LYS A 245 -15.30 -23.44 -30.04
N ARG A 246 -15.19 -23.22 -31.34
CA ARG A 246 -14.58 -22.01 -31.90
C ARG A 246 -15.31 -20.80 -31.32
N THR A 247 -14.58 -19.85 -30.75
CA THR A 247 -15.15 -18.55 -30.37
C THR A 247 -15.84 -17.95 -31.60
N LYS A 248 -17.00 -17.33 -31.42
CA LYS A 248 -17.75 -16.68 -32.51
C LYS A 248 -16.77 -15.75 -33.23
N LYS A 249 -16.33 -16.10 -34.45
CA LYS A 249 -15.63 -15.15 -35.31
C LYS A 249 -16.53 -13.93 -35.42
N ARG A 250 -15.95 -12.73 -35.28
CA ARG A 250 -16.68 -11.48 -35.56
C ARG A 250 -17.28 -11.63 -36.96
N LYS A 251 -18.60 -11.77 -37.02
CA LYS A 251 -19.33 -11.70 -38.27
C LYS A 251 -19.46 -10.22 -38.58
N TYR A 252 -18.68 -9.74 -39.53
CA TYR A 252 -18.99 -8.47 -40.16
C TYR A 252 -20.28 -8.67 -40.96
N GLY A 253 -21.22 -7.74 -40.84
CA GLY A 253 -22.37 -7.73 -41.75
C GLY A 253 -21.89 -7.43 -43.17
N ASP A 254 -22.66 -7.84 -44.18
CA ASP A 254 -22.41 -7.41 -45.55
C ASP A 254 -22.55 -5.88 -45.64
N ASN A 255 -21.73 -5.24 -46.48
CA ASN A 255 -21.75 -3.78 -46.66
C ASN A 255 -23.03 -3.27 -47.34
N PHE A 256 -23.82 -4.16 -47.94
CA PHE A 256 -25.12 -3.88 -48.55
C PHE A 256 -26.15 -4.76 -47.85
N GLY A 257 -26.71 -4.26 -46.73
CA GLY A 257 -27.71 -4.96 -45.93
C GLY A 257 -29.15 -4.56 -46.26
N ASP A 258 -30.09 -5.15 -45.52
CA ASP A 258 -31.49 -4.71 -45.50
C ASP A 258 -31.57 -3.30 -44.88
N VAL A 259 -32.13 -2.35 -45.64
CA VAL A 259 -32.22 -0.92 -45.28
C VAL A 259 -32.89 -0.74 -43.92
N LYS A 260 -33.86 -1.59 -43.58
CA LYS A 260 -34.56 -1.55 -42.28
C LYS A 260 -33.60 -1.79 -41.11
N ALA A 261 -32.77 -2.82 -41.21
CA ALA A 261 -31.81 -3.16 -40.16
C ALA A 261 -30.69 -2.11 -40.02
N GLU A 262 -30.35 -1.39 -41.10
CA GLU A 262 -29.43 -0.25 -41.04
C GLU A 262 -30.08 0.97 -40.39
N THR A 263 -31.34 1.28 -40.71
CA THR A 263 -32.07 2.37 -40.08
C THR A 263 -32.29 2.13 -38.58
N GLU A 264 -32.61 0.90 -38.17
CA GLU A 264 -32.77 0.55 -36.75
C GLU A 264 -31.47 0.74 -35.96
N LYS A 265 -30.33 0.26 -36.46
CA LYS A 265 -29.01 0.49 -35.84
C LYS A 265 -28.66 1.97 -35.77
N SER A 266 -29.00 2.73 -36.80
CA SER A 266 -28.75 4.17 -36.86
C SER A 266 -29.61 4.93 -35.84
N LEU A 267 -30.86 4.51 -35.65
CA LEU A 267 -31.76 5.02 -34.63
C LEU A 267 -31.29 4.65 -33.22
N GLU A 268 -30.83 3.42 -32.98
CA GLU A 268 -30.22 3.04 -31.69
C GLU A 268 -29.01 3.92 -31.35
N ILE A 269 -28.14 4.19 -32.33
CA ILE A 269 -26.99 5.10 -32.15
C ILE A 269 -27.47 6.52 -31.84
N LEU A 270 -28.51 7.00 -32.52
CA LEU A 270 -29.11 8.31 -32.26
C LEU A 270 -29.73 8.40 -30.87
N ASP A 271 -30.48 7.40 -30.43
CA ASP A 271 -31.05 7.33 -29.09
C ASP A 271 -29.95 7.33 -28.02
N HIS A 272 -28.84 6.63 -28.27
CA HIS A 272 -27.67 6.66 -27.38
C HIS A 272 -27.01 8.04 -27.31
N ILE A 273 -26.98 8.79 -28.41
CA ILE A 273 -26.44 10.17 -28.44
C ILE A 273 -27.43 11.15 -27.79
N GLN A 274 -28.73 11.00 -28.06
CA GLN A 274 -29.80 11.88 -27.57
C GLN A 274 -29.99 11.75 -26.06
N ASN A 275 -29.90 10.53 -25.53
CA ASN A 275 -30.08 10.28 -24.10
C ASN A 275 -28.94 10.82 -23.21
N LYS A 276 -27.87 11.41 -23.78
CA LYS A 276 -26.71 12.06 -23.10
C LYS A 276 -26.03 11.28 -21.96
N ASN A 277 -26.47 10.07 -21.65
CA ASN A 277 -25.90 9.21 -20.64
C ASN A 277 -24.74 8.46 -21.30
N PRO A 278 -23.48 8.78 -20.95
CA PRO A 278 -22.35 8.07 -21.51
C PRO A 278 -22.45 6.59 -21.11
N LYS A 279 -22.18 5.68 -22.05
CA LYS A 279 -22.01 4.27 -21.71
C LYS A 279 -20.84 4.15 -20.74
N ILE A 280 -21.14 3.95 -19.47
CA ILE A 280 -20.12 3.78 -18.43
C ILE A 280 -19.45 2.44 -18.70
N ASP A 281 -18.28 2.49 -19.29
CA ASP A 281 -17.42 1.31 -19.45
C ASP A 281 -16.74 1.05 -18.11
N ILE A 282 -17.40 0.24 -17.29
CA ILE A 282 -17.04 -0.05 -15.90
C ILE A 282 -15.59 -0.54 -15.82
N ASP A 283 -15.15 -1.35 -16.78
CA ASP A 283 -13.79 -1.88 -16.84
C ASP A 283 -12.75 -0.77 -17.07
N LYS A 284 -13.08 0.21 -17.91
CA LYS A 284 -12.20 1.37 -18.17
C LYS A 284 -12.16 2.30 -16.96
N ALA A 285 -13.29 2.54 -16.30
CA ALA A 285 -13.38 3.37 -15.10
C ALA A 285 -12.60 2.77 -13.92
N VAL A 286 -12.74 1.45 -13.70
CA VAL A 286 -11.99 0.72 -12.67
C VAL A 286 -10.49 0.78 -12.95
N ASN A 287 -10.06 0.58 -14.20
CA ASN A 287 -8.64 0.68 -14.56
C ASN A 287 -8.06 2.09 -14.38
N SER A 288 -8.85 3.15 -14.63
CA SER A 288 -8.41 4.52 -14.38
C SER A 288 -8.26 4.83 -12.89
N LEU A 289 -9.16 4.33 -12.05
CA LEU A 289 -9.11 4.53 -10.60
C LEU A 289 -7.90 3.82 -9.97
N ILE A 290 -7.64 2.59 -10.41
CA ILE A 290 -6.43 1.85 -10.03
C ILE A 290 -5.17 2.65 -10.40
N SER A 291 -5.13 3.28 -11.59
CA SER A 291 -3.99 4.09 -12.00
C SER A 291 -3.81 5.38 -11.19
N THR A 292 -4.89 5.97 -10.65
CA THR A 292 -4.79 7.19 -9.83
C THR A 292 -4.37 6.87 -8.40
N GLU A 293 -4.88 5.79 -7.82
CA GLU A 293 -4.46 5.29 -6.50
C GLU A 293 -2.99 4.83 -6.48
N GLU A 294 -2.42 4.50 -7.63
CA GLU A 294 -0.98 4.16 -7.77
C GLU A 294 -0.05 5.37 -7.90
N LYS A 295 -0.60 6.56 -8.19
CA LYS A 295 0.17 7.82 -8.34
C LYS A 295 0.22 8.66 -7.06
N GLU A 296 -0.76 8.49 -6.18
CA GLU A 296 -0.75 9.02 -4.80
C GLU A 296 0.05 8.12 -3.86
#